data_AF-A0A7I4YBI2-F1
#
_entry.id   AF-A0A7I4YBI2-F1
#
_cell.length_a   1.000
_cell.length_b   1.000
_cell.length_c   1.000
_cell.angle_alpha   90.00
_cell.angle_beta   90.00
_cell.angle_gamma   90.00
#
_symmetry.space_group_name_H-M   'P 1'
#
loop_
_entity.id
_entity.type
_entity.pdbx_description
1 polymer ?
#
loop_
_entity_poly.entity_id
_entity_poly.type
_entity_poly.pdbx_seq_one_letter_code
_entity_poly.pdbx_strand_id
1 'polypeptide(L)'
;MIRYLGICYLIMVVCTVAVLKRSKPCVNGELENDLCFCRDGWTGASCHRRMNCDGFEREPNGSCVECQEGWTGVDCDAIDCNGHGTPNYDLTSCHCEKPYSGQFCETFQTKDIYSYYNKIVSQTGAIGVLTCIPLFLIYLVCDRFAKKRQRVRLEKHLVGTMVLTNPENRGAINREVISHLLYKD
;
A
#
# COMPACT_ATOMS: atom_id res chain seq x y z
N MET A 1 -61.05 31.98 -26.45
CA MET A 1 -60.28 31.04 -25.59
C MET A 1 -59.03 30.50 -26.31
N ILE A 2 -59.13 29.99 -27.54
CA ILE A 2 -58.00 29.41 -28.32
C ILE A 2 -56.85 30.43 -28.58
N ARG A 3 -57.17 31.70 -28.84
CA ARG A 3 -56.16 32.77 -29.05
C ARG A 3 -55.28 33.03 -27.83
N TYR A 4 -55.82 32.96 -26.62
CA TYR A 4 -55.06 33.19 -25.38
C TYR A 4 -54.14 32.00 -25.05
N LEU A 5 -54.58 30.77 -25.36
CA LEU A 5 -53.76 29.56 -25.26
C LEU A 5 -52.55 29.60 -26.19
N GLY A 6 -52.74 30.07 -27.44
CA GLY A 6 -51.63 30.23 -28.40
C GLY A 6 -50.58 31.26 -27.95
N ILE A 7 -51.02 32.38 -27.36
CA ILE A 7 -50.13 33.41 -26.83
C ILE A 7 -49.34 32.89 -25.61
N CYS A 8 -50.00 32.20 -24.67
CA CYS A 8 -49.31 31.59 -23.54
C CYS A 8 -48.28 30.55 -23.97
N TYR A 9 -48.58 29.71 -24.97
CA TYR A 9 -47.63 28.73 -25.50
C TYR A 9 -46.41 29.41 -26.11
N LEU A 10 -46.60 30.47 -26.91
CA LEU A 10 -45.51 31.27 -27.49
C LEU A 10 -44.62 31.89 -26.41
N ILE A 11 -45.20 32.47 -25.36
CA ILE A 11 -44.45 33.05 -24.24
C ILE A 11 -43.65 31.96 -23.51
N MET A 12 -44.23 30.80 -23.25
CA MET A 12 -43.54 29.68 -22.61
C MET A 12 -42.37 29.15 -23.45
N VAL A 13 -42.53 29.08 -24.78
CA VAL A 13 -41.43 28.69 -25.69
C VAL A 13 -40.32 29.74 -25.69
N VAL A 14 -40.64 31.03 -25.72
CA VAL A 14 -39.62 32.10 -25.65
C VAL A 14 -38.89 32.09 -24.30
N CYS A 15 -39.61 31.91 -23.19
CA CYS A 15 -39.01 31.81 -21.86
C CYS A 15 -38.11 30.58 -21.72
N THR A 16 -38.51 29.42 -22.24
CA THR A 16 -37.68 28.19 -22.18
C THR A 16 -36.41 28.32 -23.03
N VAL A 17 -36.50 28.93 -24.22
CA VAL A 17 -35.32 29.21 -25.06
C VAL A 17 -34.38 30.23 -24.40
N ALA A 18 -34.91 31.25 -23.72
CA ALA A 18 -34.12 32.23 -22.99
C ALA A 18 -33.39 31.60 -21.78
N VAL A 19 -34.04 30.69 -21.04
CA VAL A 19 -33.44 29.97 -19.91
C VAL A 19 -32.40 28.93 -20.35
N LEU A 20 -32.58 28.32 -21.53
CA LEU A 20 -31.61 27.39 -22.13
C LEU A 20 -30.37 28.08 -22.68
N LYS A 21 -30.42 29.41 -22.89
CA LYS A 21 -29.26 30.23 -23.23
C LYS A 21 -28.41 30.49 -21.97
N ARG A 22 -28.00 29.41 -21.31
CA ARG A 22 -27.01 29.44 -20.23
C ARG A 22 -25.68 29.75 -20.90
N SER A 23 -25.26 31.02 -20.87
CA SER A 23 -23.90 31.38 -21.24
C SER A 23 -22.96 30.49 -20.44
N LYS A 24 -22.06 29.76 -21.10
CA LYS A 24 -20.97 29.11 -20.39
C LYS A 24 -20.14 30.26 -19.82
N PRO A 25 -20.12 30.47 -18.49
CA PRO A 25 -19.36 31.59 -17.96
C PRO A 25 -17.88 31.30 -18.18
N CYS A 26 -17.19 32.20 -18.88
CA CYS A 26 -15.73 32.21 -18.88
C CYS A 26 -15.30 32.57 -17.46
N VAL A 27 -14.60 31.67 -16.77
CA VAL A 27 -14.24 31.86 -15.36
C VAL A 27 -13.09 32.86 -15.24
N ASN A 28 -12.02 32.65 -16.01
CA ASN A 28 -10.83 33.49 -16.03
C ASN A 28 -10.53 34.00 -17.44
N GLY A 29 -11.53 34.61 -18.09
CA GLY A 29 -11.40 35.07 -19.45
C GLY A 29 -12.51 36.03 -19.85
N GLU A 30 -12.43 36.50 -21.08
CA GLU A 30 -13.42 37.38 -21.69
C GLU A 30 -14.20 36.60 -22.74
N LEU A 31 -15.51 36.84 -22.79
CA LEU A 31 -16.40 36.20 -23.76
C LEU A 31 -16.47 37.08 -25.00
N GLU A 32 -16.01 36.56 -26.13
CA GLU A 32 -16.12 37.23 -27.42
C GLU A 32 -16.63 36.23 -28.46
N ASN A 33 -17.76 36.55 -29.10
CA ASN A 33 -18.40 35.72 -30.12
C ASN A 33 -18.63 34.25 -29.71
N ASP A 34 -19.12 34.02 -28.48
CA ASP A 34 -19.38 32.70 -27.88
C ASP A 34 -18.12 31.83 -27.62
N LEU A 35 -16.92 32.37 -27.82
CA LEU A 35 -15.65 31.77 -27.41
C LEU A 35 -15.09 32.49 -26.17
N CYS A 36 -14.47 31.74 -25.28
CA CYS A 36 -13.75 32.28 -24.13
C CYS A 36 -12.29 32.52 -24.50
N PHE A 37 -11.86 33.78 -24.42
CA PHE A 37 -10.45 34.15 -24.51
C PHE A 37 -9.86 34.20 -23.10
N CYS A 38 -8.97 33.26 -22.81
CA CYS A 38 -8.41 33.10 -21.47
C CYS A 38 -7.33 34.14 -21.19
N ARG A 39 -7.28 34.60 -19.94
CA ARG A 39 -6.17 35.42 -19.45
C ARG A 39 -4.91 34.57 -19.32
N ASP A 40 -3.75 35.23 -19.35
CA ASP A 40 -2.45 34.58 -19.20
C ASP A 40 -2.43 33.64 -17.98
N GLY A 41 -1.98 32.40 -18.22
CA GLY A 41 -1.91 31.35 -17.20
C GLY A 41 -3.20 30.53 -17.02
N TRP A 42 -4.22 30.72 -17.87
CA TRP A 42 -5.46 29.94 -17.86
C TRP A 42 -5.75 29.33 -19.24
N THR A 43 -6.33 28.14 -19.26
CA THR A 43 -6.69 27.40 -20.48
C THR A 43 -8.02 26.64 -20.31
N GLY A 44 -8.45 25.98 -21.40
CA GLY A 44 -9.70 25.23 -21.52
C GLY A 44 -10.87 26.07 -22.05
N ALA A 45 -11.91 25.40 -22.54
CA ALA A 45 -13.04 26.03 -23.22
C ALA A 45 -13.81 27.10 -22.41
N SER A 46 -13.64 27.12 -21.09
CA SER A 46 -14.21 28.12 -20.18
C SER A 46 -13.17 28.78 -19.27
N CYS A 47 -11.88 28.62 -19.59
CA CYS A 47 -10.77 29.18 -18.80
C CYS A 47 -10.79 28.75 -17.33
N HIS A 48 -11.19 27.50 -17.08
CA HIS A 48 -11.30 26.93 -15.73
C HIS A 48 -10.03 26.20 -15.30
N ARG A 49 -9.14 25.85 -16.24
CA ARG A 49 -7.90 25.11 -15.95
C ARG A 49 -6.74 26.08 -15.88
N ARG A 50 -5.90 25.92 -14.86
CA ARG A 50 -4.70 26.73 -14.67
C ARG A 50 -3.52 26.08 -15.39
N MET A 51 -2.71 26.88 -16.06
CA MET A 51 -1.45 26.45 -16.64
C MET A 51 -0.37 26.41 -15.55
N ASN A 52 0.33 25.30 -15.41
CA ASN A 52 1.42 25.12 -14.44
C ASN A 52 2.76 25.07 -15.15
N CYS A 53 3.07 26.13 -15.90
CA CYS A 53 4.36 26.25 -16.58
C CYS A 53 5.50 26.49 -15.58
N ASP A 54 6.69 25.99 -15.90
CA ASP A 54 7.91 26.35 -15.19
C ASP A 54 8.39 27.73 -15.65
N GLY A 55 8.22 28.73 -14.79
CA GLY A 55 8.50 30.13 -15.10
C GLY A 55 7.46 30.88 -15.95
N PHE A 56 7.89 32.03 -16.47
CA PHE A 56 7.03 32.99 -17.20
C PHE A 56 7.18 32.92 -18.72
N GLU A 57 8.17 32.19 -19.23
CA GLU A 57 8.42 32.07 -20.67
C GLU A 57 7.32 31.24 -21.35
N ARG A 58 6.90 31.66 -22.54
CA ARG A 58 5.83 31.04 -23.33
C ARG A 58 6.27 30.87 -24.78
N GLU A 59 5.76 29.83 -25.41
CA GLU A 59 5.89 29.65 -26.84
C GLU A 59 5.14 30.74 -27.62
N PRO A 60 5.42 30.95 -28.91
CA PRO A 60 4.73 31.94 -29.75
C PRO A 60 3.21 31.74 -29.86
N ASN A 61 2.73 30.52 -29.62
CA ASN A 61 1.31 30.15 -29.57
C ASN A 61 0.66 30.45 -28.19
N GLY A 62 1.43 30.90 -27.20
CA GLY A 62 1.00 31.15 -25.83
C GLY A 62 1.09 29.95 -24.87
N SER A 63 1.52 28.77 -25.35
CA SER A 63 1.67 27.56 -24.53
C SER A 63 2.94 27.60 -23.66
N CYS A 64 3.06 26.65 -22.73
CA CYS A 64 4.21 26.58 -21.84
C CYS A 64 5.45 26.05 -22.59
N VAL A 65 6.62 26.64 -22.36
CA VAL A 65 7.89 26.08 -22.85
C VAL A 65 8.25 24.80 -22.09
N GLU A 66 8.06 24.82 -20.78
CA GLU A 66 8.32 23.69 -19.88
C GLU A 66 7.25 23.65 -18.77
N CYS A 67 6.95 22.46 -18.28
CA CYS A 67 5.98 22.24 -17.20
C CYS A 67 6.65 22.13 -15.84
N GLN A 68 5.97 22.58 -14.79
CA GLN A 68 6.36 22.28 -13.43
C GLN A 68 6.34 20.77 -13.18
N GLU A 69 7.17 20.32 -12.24
CA GLU A 69 7.24 18.92 -11.84
C GLU A 69 5.84 18.39 -11.44
N GLY A 70 5.46 17.24 -12.00
CA GLY A 70 4.13 16.63 -11.79
C GLY A 70 3.02 17.17 -12.70
N TRP A 71 3.34 18.01 -13.69
CA TRP A 71 2.38 18.52 -14.69
C TRP A 71 2.82 18.18 -16.11
N THR A 72 1.84 17.95 -16.98
CA THR A 72 2.03 17.50 -18.36
C THR A 72 1.01 18.16 -19.30
N GLY A 73 1.22 17.97 -20.60
CA GLY A 73 0.40 18.56 -21.66
C GLY A 73 1.02 19.86 -22.21
N VAL A 74 0.52 20.30 -23.36
CA VAL A 74 1.03 21.48 -24.08
C VAL A 74 0.87 22.75 -23.23
N ASP A 75 -0.23 22.84 -22.47
CA ASP A 75 -0.52 23.97 -21.58
C ASP A 75 -0.17 23.67 -20.11
N CYS A 76 0.50 22.56 -19.82
CA CYS A 76 0.82 22.10 -18.46
C CYS A 76 -0.38 22.12 -17.50
N ASP A 77 -1.53 21.71 -18.02
CA ASP A 77 -2.84 21.75 -17.37
C ASP A 77 -3.32 20.35 -16.94
N ALA A 78 -2.61 19.29 -17.36
CA ALA A 78 -2.88 17.92 -16.96
C ALA A 78 -1.92 17.51 -15.83
N ILE A 79 -2.47 16.99 -14.73
CA ILE A 79 -1.68 16.46 -13.63
C ILE A 79 -1.10 15.09 -14.00
N ASP A 80 0.19 14.87 -13.72
CA ASP A 80 0.84 13.56 -13.84
C ASP A 80 0.82 12.86 -12.48
N CYS A 81 0.24 11.65 -12.47
CA CYS A 81 0.09 10.83 -11.26
C CYS A 81 1.21 9.79 -11.10
N ASN A 82 2.38 10.02 -11.72
CA ASN A 82 3.57 9.15 -11.66
C ASN A 82 3.29 7.68 -12.04
N GLY A 83 2.26 7.43 -12.85
CA GLY A 83 1.83 6.07 -13.23
C GLY A 83 1.25 5.21 -12.09
N HIS A 84 1.00 5.80 -10.91
CA HIS A 84 0.46 5.11 -9.73
C HIS A 84 -0.98 5.52 -9.39
N GLY A 85 -1.69 6.09 -10.36
CA GLY A 85 -3.07 6.55 -10.17
C GLY A 85 -3.68 7.09 -11.45
N THR A 86 -4.95 7.48 -11.35
CA THR A 86 -5.71 8.09 -12.44
C THR A 86 -5.95 9.57 -12.18
N PRO A 87 -5.74 10.46 -13.16
CA PRO A 87 -5.95 11.90 -12.98
C PRO A 87 -7.44 12.26 -12.89
N ASN A 88 -7.77 13.17 -11.97
CA ASN A 88 -9.08 13.80 -11.86
C ASN A 88 -8.97 15.26 -12.30
N TYR A 89 -9.42 15.54 -13.52
CA TYR A 89 -9.29 16.84 -14.16
C TYR A 89 -10.17 17.95 -13.55
N ASP A 90 -11.29 17.59 -12.89
CA ASP A 90 -12.20 18.58 -12.29
C ASP A 90 -11.63 19.18 -11.00
N LEU A 91 -10.89 18.37 -10.25
CA LEU A 91 -10.31 18.74 -8.96
C LEU A 91 -8.81 19.02 -9.04
N THR A 92 -8.18 18.82 -10.21
CA THR A 92 -6.72 18.90 -10.41
C THR A 92 -5.96 18.08 -9.35
N SER A 93 -6.39 16.83 -9.17
CA SER A 93 -5.80 15.91 -8.20
C SER A 93 -5.73 14.49 -8.75
N CYS A 94 -4.85 13.67 -8.19
CA CYS A 94 -4.72 12.28 -8.57
C CYS A 94 -5.53 11.35 -7.66
N HIS A 95 -6.19 10.37 -8.26
CA HIS A 95 -6.74 9.23 -7.54
C HIS A 95 -5.68 8.12 -7.48
N CYS A 96 -4.94 8.04 -6.37
CA CYS A 96 -3.84 7.11 -6.20
C CYS A 96 -4.30 5.68 -5.91
N GLU A 97 -3.66 4.73 -6.57
CA GLU A 97 -3.79 3.31 -6.24
C GLU A 97 -3.01 2.99 -4.97
N LYS A 98 -3.59 2.17 -4.09
CA LYS A 98 -2.88 1.74 -2.88
C LYS A 98 -1.66 0.88 -3.27
N PRO A 99 -0.49 1.06 -2.63
CA PRO A 99 -0.24 1.82 -1.40
C PRO A 99 0.29 3.26 -1.63
N TYR A 100 0.13 3.84 -2.81
CA TYR A 100 0.65 5.16 -3.16
C TYR A 100 -0.26 6.29 -2.67
N SER A 101 0.32 7.46 -2.47
CA SER A 101 -0.29 8.67 -1.91
C SER A 101 0.52 9.91 -2.27
N GLY A 102 0.06 11.09 -1.84
CA GLY A 102 0.63 12.37 -2.27
C GLY A 102 -0.24 13.05 -3.31
N GLN A 103 0.13 14.26 -3.70
CA GLN A 103 -0.64 15.03 -4.69
C GLN A 103 -0.54 14.41 -6.08
N PHE A 104 0.62 13.84 -6.40
CA PHE A 104 0.99 13.22 -7.68
C PHE A 104 1.22 11.71 -7.53
N CYS A 105 0.74 11.08 -6.45
CA CYS A 105 0.94 9.67 -6.12
C CYS A 105 2.41 9.22 -6.00
N GLU A 106 3.29 10.15 -5.66
CA GLU A 106 4.73 9.96 -5.52
C GLU A 106 5.13 9.26 -4.20
N THR A 107 4.30 9.38 -3.16
CA THR A 107 4.63 8.91 -1.82
C THR A 107 4.12 7.50 -1.57
N PHE A 108 5.04 6.56 -1.36
CA PHE A 108 4.71 5.18 -1.00
C PHE A 108 4.38 5.02 0.49
N GLN A 109 3.14 4.64 0.84
CA GLN A 109 2.74 4.44 2.23
C GLN A 109 3.15 3.05 2.76
N THR A 110 4.31 2.99 3.42
CA THR A 110 4.78 1.77 4.09
C THR A 110 3.91 1.35 5.28
N LYS A 111 3.25 2.30 5.96
CA LYS A 111 2.37 2.03 7.10
C LYS A 111 1.17 1.16 6.71
N ASP A 112 0.61 1.38 5.52
CA ASP A 112 -0.51 0.61 5.00
C ASP A 112 -0.09 -0.79 4.55
N ILE A 113 1.14 -0.95 4.10
CA ILE A 113 1.72 -2.25 3.77
C ILE A 113 1.91 -3.07 5.04
N TYR A 114 2.51 -2.51 6.09
CA TYR A 114 2.65 -3.24 7.34
C TYR A 114 1.29 -3.61 7.93
N SER A 115 0.28 -2.75 7.88
CA SER A 115 -1.06 -3.11 8.33
C SER A 115 -1.73 -4.17 7.43
N TYR A 116 -1.54 -4.10 6.11
CA TYR A 116 -2.06 -5.05 5.12
C TYR A 116 -1.40 -6.44 5.25
N TYR A 117 -0.07 -6.52 5.26
CA TYR A 117 0.66 -7.76 5.47
C TYR A 117 0.44 -8.30 6.89
N ASN A 118 0.38 -7.47 7.93
CA ASN A 118 0.08 -7.94 9.28
C ASN A 118 -1.35 -8.50 9.39
N LYS A 119 -2.31 -7.96 8.62
CA LYS A 119 -3.67 -8.52 8.53
C LYS A 119 -3.69 -9.89 7.82
N ILE A 120 -2.92 -10.05 6.74
CA ILE A 120 -2.81 -11.33 6.03
C ILE A 120 -2.03 -12.36 6.87
N VAL A 121 -0.95 -11.94 7.51
CA VAL A 121 -0.13 -12.76 8.41
C VAL A 121 -0.91 -13.13 9.68
N SER A 122 -1.76 -12.26 10.22
CA SER A 122 -2.65 -12.62 11.34
C SER A 122 -3.73 -13.62 10.93
N GLN A 123 -4.26 -13.51 9.71
CA GLN A 123 -5.17 -14.52 9.15
C GLN A 123 -4.47 -15.86 8.86
N THR A 124 -3.20 -15.84 8.47
CA THR A 124 -2.39 -17.05 8.18
C THR A 124 -1.58 -17.55 9.37
N GLY A 125 -1.65 -16.88 10.53
CA GLY A 125 -0.82 -17.12 11.72
C GLY A 125 -0.91 -18.52 12.31
N ALA A 126 -1.98 -19.27 12.02
CA ALA A 126 -2.09 -20.68 12.39
C ALA A 126 -1.02 -21.56 11.74
N ILE A 127 -0.55 -21.23 10.53
CA ILE A 127 0.36 -22.09 9.76
C ILE A 127 1.76 -22.11 10.37
N GLY A 128 2.27 -20.95 10.84
CA GLY A 128 3.57 -20.88 11.51
C GLY A 128 3.60 -21.67 12.83
N VAL A 129 2.53 -21.57 13.62
CA VAL A 129 2.37 -22.35 14.86
C VAL A 129 2.28 -23.86 14.57
N LEU A 130 1.56 -24.25 13.51
CA LEU A 130 1.45 -25.65 13.07
C LEU A 130 2.79 -26.26 12.64
N THR A 131 3.75 -25.47 12.15
CA THR A 131 5.09 -25.97 11.80
C THR A 131 6.04 -26.07 12.99
N CYS A 132 5.91 -25.18 13.98
CA CYS A 132 6.79 -25.18 15.16
C CYS A 132 6.46 -26.31 16.15
N ILE A 133 5.20 -26.68 16.30
CA ILE A 133 4.77 -27.74 17.24
C ILE A 133 5.38 -29.12 16.90
N PRO A 134 5.33 -29.62 15.64
CA PRO A 134 5.95 -30.89 15.26
C PRO A 134 7.47 -30.89 15.47
N LEU A 135 8.15 -29.80 15.12
CA LEU A 135 9.60 -29.65 15.33
C LEU A 135 9.96 -29.71 16.82
N PHE A 136 9.17 -29.06 17.67
CA PHE A 136 9.36 -29.10 19.12
C PHE A 136 9.14 -30.51 19.70
N LEU A 137 8.11 -31.22 19.24
CA LEU A 137 7.88 -32.62 19.63
C LEU A 137 9.02 -33.55 19.20
N ILE A 138 9.50 -33.40 17.96
CA ILE A 138 10.65 -34.16 17.45
C ILE A 138 11.90 -33.86 18.29
N TYR A 139 12.17 -32.59 18.59
CA TYR A 139 13.29 -32.19 19.45
C TYR A 139 13.22 -32.85 20.83
N LEU A 140 12.06 -32.80 21.51
CA LEU A 140 11.88 -33.42 22.83
C LEU A 140 12.08 -34.94 22.78
N VAL A 141 11.62 -35.61 21.73
CA VAL A 141 11.81 -37.05 21.53
C VAL A 141 13.29 -37.36 21.31
N CYS A 142 13.95 -36.61 20.43
CA CYS A 142 15.38 -36.74 20.17
C CYS A 142 16.23 -36.55 21.44
N ASP A 143 15.92 -35.54 22.26
CA ASP A 143 16.62 -35.28 23.53
C ASP A 143 16.46 -36.45 24.52
N ARG A 144 15.23 -36.98 24.68
CA ARG A 144 15.01 -38.16 25.54
C ARG A 144 15.80 -39.38 25.06
N PHE A 145 15.83 -39.64 23.76
CA PHE A 145 16.59 -40.76 23.21
C PHE A 145 18.11 -40.57 23.30
N ALA A 146 18.61 -39.34 23.14
CA ALA A 146 20.01 -39.00 23.33
C ALA A 146 20.45 -39.23 24.79
N LYS A 147 19.68 -38.72 25.75
CA LYS A 147 19.90 -38.94 27.20
C LYS A 147 19.87 -40.42 27.55
N LYS A 148 18.90 -41.20 27.03
CA LYS A 148 18.86 -42.65 27.25
C LYS A 148 20.12 -43.37 26.74
N ARG A 149 20.60 -43.02 25.54
CA ARG A 149 21.84 -43.59 24.97
C ARG A 149 23.08 -43.20 25.79
N GLN A 150 23.11 -41.99 26.34
CA GLN A 150 24.19 -41.55 27.22
C GLN A 150 24.24 -42.36 28.53
N ARG A 151 23.09 -42.63 29.16
CA ARG A 151 23.03 -43.49 30.36
C ARG A 151 23.58 -44.88 30.12
N VAL A 152 23.17 -45.54 29.03
CA VAL A 152 23.64 -46.89 28.69
C VAL A 152 25.14 -46.93 28.43
N ARG A 153 25.71 -45.89 27.80
CA ARG A 153 27.18 -45.79 27.60
C ARG A 153 27.91 -45.66 28.92
N LEU A 154 27.43 -44.78 29.82
CA LEU A 154 28.01 -44.60 31.15
C LEU A 154 27.93 -45.87 31.99
N GLU A 155 26.79 -46.56 31.98
CA GLU A 155 26.62 -47.84 32.69
C GLU A 155 27.63 -48.89 32.22
N LYS A 156 27.82 -49.03 30.90
CA LYS A 156 28.83 -49.97 30.34
C LYS A 156 30.25 -49.58 30.74
N HIS A 157 30.60 -48.29 30.70
CA HIS A 157 31.93 -47.83 31.10
C HIS A 157 32.17 -48.01 32.61
N LEU A 158 31.19 -47.72 33.46
CA LEU A 158 31.28 -47.92 34.91
C LEU A 158 31.37 -49.40 35.28
N VAL A 159 30.57 -50.27 34.67
CA VAL A 159 30.66 -51.72 34.90
C VAL A 159 32.02 -52.24 34.45
N GLY A 160 32.49 -51.84 33.27
CA GLY A 160 33.81 -52.25 32.78
C GLY A 160 34.97 -51.78 33.67
N THR A 161 34.94 -50.54 34.15
CA THR A 161 35.99 -50.03 35.06
C THR A 161 35.88 -50.58 36.47
N MET A 162 34.69 -50.69 37.07
CA MET A 162 34.53 -51.27 38.42
C MET A 162 34.87 -52.76 38.47
N VAL A 163 34.55 -53.52 37.43
CA VAL A 163 34.94 -54.95 37.34
C VAL A 163 36.45 -55.12 37.23
N LEU A 164 37.16 -54.13 36.67
CA LEU A 164 38.63 -54.13 36.57
C LEU A 164 39.31 -53.60 37.83
N THR A 165 38.67 -52.72 38.62
CA THR A 165 39.30 -52.07 39.77
C THR A 165 38.96 -52.71 41.12
N ASN A 166 37.95 -53.58 41.22
CA ASN A 166 37.65 -54.21 42.51
C ASN A 166 36.93 -55.58 42.39
N PRO A 167 37.63 -56.72 42.58
CA PRO A 167 37.02 -58.04 42.55
C PRO A 167 36.16 -58.38 43.78
N GLU A 168 36.18 -57.56 44.84
CA GLU A 168 35.56 -57.90 46.15
C GLU A 168 34.11 -57.41 46.31
N ASN A 169 33.70 -56.30 45.67
CA ASN A 169 32.33 -55.77 45.78
C ASN A 169 31.49 -56.08 44.55
N ARG A 170 31.13 -57.36 44.40
CA ARG A 170 30.14 -57.81 43.41
C ARG A 170 28.74 -57.37 43.81
N GLY A 171 28.34 -56.21 43.28
CA GLY A 171 26.94 -55.94 42.99
C GLY A 171 26.28 -54.91 43.89
N ALA A 172 26.37 -53.65 43.50
CA ALA A 172 25.22 -52.75 43.41
C ALA A 172 25.67 -51.45 42.75
N ILE A 173 25.31 -51.27 41.48
CA ILE A 173 25.47 -49.98 40.81
C ILE A 173 24.48 -49.02 41.49
N ASN A 174 24.98 -48.08 42.31
CA ASN A 174 24.13 -47.12 43.00
C ASN A 174 23.55 -46.11 41.96
N ARG A 175 22.23 -46.14 41.77
CA ARG A 175 21.50 -45.27 40.83
C ARG A 175 21.70 -43.78 41.11
N GLU A 176 21.98 -43.40 42.35
CA GLU A 176 22.19 -42.00 42.75
C GLU A 176 23.48 -41.41 42.15
N VAL A 177 24.54 -42.21 42.05
CA VAL A 177 25.82 -41.78 41.46
C VAL A 177 25.66 -41.50 39.96
N ILE A 178 24.85 -42.33 39.27
CA ILE A 178 24.54 -42.13 37.85
C ILE A 178 23.73 -40.83 37.65
N SER A 179 22.74 -40.55 38.50
CA SER A 179 21.99 -39.30 38.41
C SER A 179 22.86 -38.07 38.68
N HIS A 180 23.80 -38.15 39.62
CA HIS A 180 24.71 -37.06 39.94
C HIS A 180 25.73 -36.78 38.81
N LEU A 181 26.15 -37.79 38.06
CA LEU A 181 27.02 -37.61 36.88
C LEU A 181 26.27 -37.09 35.63
N LEU A 182 24.96 -37.29 35.57
CA LEU A 182 24.13 -36.88 34.44
C LEU A 182 23.53 -35.46 34.57
N TYR A 183 23.41 -34.95 35.79
CA TYR A 183 22.76 -33.65 36.09
C TYR A 183 23.72 -32.59 36.62
N LYS A 184 25.02 -32.89 36.71
CA LYS A 184 26.05 -31.93 37.07
C LYS A 184 26.49 -31.16 35.82
N ASP A 185 25.60 -30.30 35.35
CA ASP A 185 25.93 -29.07 34.62
C ASP A 185 25.76 -27.89 35.59
#